data_AF-A0A949XQM9-F1
#
_entry.id   AF-A0A949XQM9-F1
#
_cell.length_a   1.000
_cell.length_b   1.000
_cell.length_c   1.000
_cell.angle_alpha   90.00
_cell.angle_beta   90.00
_cell.angle_gamma   90.00
#
_symmetry.space_group_name_H-M   'P 1'
#
loop_
_entity.id
_entity.type
_entity.pdbx_description
1 polymer ?
#
loop_
_entity_poly.entity_id
_entity_poly.type
_entity_poly.pdbx_seq_one_letter_code
_entity_poly.pdbx_strand_id
1 'polypeptide(L)'
;MKVAGPNSLPRNQNGKFFFLVQDMASTPTSQGADPSQVLLQFTTAYVSCAALWVAAELKVADLIGTGSRPVAELASRSSTNEDALFRILRLLSMGGIFTETESRHFSLTPQGELLRSDHPQSMRDTVMFLADPFHLNVAAELLHAQDNRQSSTLPASQCLNTSQAIGWNLIASTLP
;
A
#
# COMPACT_ATOMS: atom_id res chain seq x y z
N MET A 1 -19.10 -52.73 -7.41
CA MET A 1 -18.13 -51.93 -6.63
C MET A 1 -17.04 -51.46 -7.60
N LYS A 2 -16.61 -50.20 -7.43
CA LYS A 2 -16.10 -49.26 -8.45
C LYS A 2 -14.83 -49.71 -9.20
N VAL A 3 -14.85 -49.61 -10.53
CA VAL A 3 -13.70 -49.82 -11.43
C VAL A 3 -12.82 -48.57 -11.43
N ALA A 4 -11.51 -48.76 -11.23
CA ALA A 4 -10.49 -47.73 -11.36
C ALA A 4 -10.11 -47.52 -12.83
N GLY A 5 -10.05 -46.26 -13.27
CA GLY A 5 -9.50 -45.82 -14.55
C GLY A 5 -8.32 -44.87 -14.34
N PRO A 6 -7.36 -44.79 -15.29
CA PRO A 6 -6.03 -44.22 -15.06
C PRO A 6 -5.95 -42.76 -15.51
N ASN A 7 -5.71 -41.83 -14.59
CA ASN A 7 -4.91 -40.63 -14.89
C ASN A 7 -4.41 -39.97 -13.60
N SER A 8 -3.13 -40.19 -13.35
CA SER A 8 -2.28 -39.59 -12.34
C SER A 8 -2.19 -38.06 -12.50
N LEU A 9 -2.47 -37.32 -11.43
CA LEU A 9 -1.86 -36.00 -11.21
C LEU A 9 -1.59 -35.83 -9.70
N PRO A 10 -0.34 -35.69 -9.24
CA PRO A 10 -0.10 -34.98 -7.99
C PRO A 10 -0.33 -33.48 -8.27
N ARG A 11 -1.49 -32.95 -7.91
CA ARG A 11 -1.71 -31.49 -7.88
C ARG A 11 -1.25 -30.96 -6.53
N ASN A 12 -0.15 -30.21 -6.53
CA ASN A 12 0.16 -29.29 -5.44
C ASN A 12 -0.90 -28.18 -5.41
N GLN A 13 -1.33 -27.78 -4.22
CA GLN A 13 -2.72 -27.34 -4.06
C GLN A 13 -2.99 -25.87 -4.41
N ASN A 14 -2.00 -25.02 -4.62
CA ASN A 14 -2.27 -23.59 -4.78
C ASN A 14 -1.25 -22.88 -5.68
N GLY A 15 -1.38 -23.02 -7.00
CA GLY A 15 -0.81 -22.06 -7.97
C GLY A 15 -1.42 -20.66 -7.85
N LYS A 16 -1.51 -20.13 -6.63
CA LYS A 16 -2.13 -18.85 -6.29
C LYS A 16 -1.03 -17.90 -5.86
N PHE A 17 -0.84 -16.85 -6.65
CA PHE A 17 -0.13 -15.64 -6.22
C PHE A 17 -0.92 -15.05 -5.05
N PHE A 18 -0.44 -15.29 -3.84
CA PHE A 18 -1.05 -14.80 -2.60
C PHE A 18 -0.57 -13.38 -2.34
N PHE A 19 -1.28 -12.42 -2.95
CA PHE A 19 -1.18 -10.99 -2.63
C PHE A 19 -2.42 -10.59 -1.84
N LEU A 20 -2.36 -10.63 -0.51
CA LEU A 20 -2.99 -9.64 0.37
C LEU A 20 -2.52 -9.79 1.81
N VAL A 21 -2.34 -8.63 2.43
CA VAL A 21 -2.31 -8.38 3.86
C VAL A 21 -3.60 -8.94 4.49
N GLN A 22 -3.54 -10.04 5.24
CA GLN A 22 -4.43 -10.32 6.39
C GLN A 22 -3.94 -11.52 7.21
N ASP A 23 -3.39 -11.26 8.40
CA ASP A 23 -3.94 -11.65 9.71
C ASP A 23 -2.86 -11.44 10.80
N MET A 24 -2.90 -10.31 11.52
CA MET A 24 -2.01 -10.08 12.67
C MET A 24 -2.50 -10.78 13.96
N ALA A 25 -3.60 -11.53 13.93
CA ALA A 25 -4.15 -12.24 15.08
C ALA A 25 -4.27 -13.77 14.90
N SER A 26 -4.09 -14.29 13.69
CA SER A 26 -3.91 -15.72 13.47
C SER A 26 -2.75 -15.91 12.50
N THR A 27 -1.58 -16.25 13.02
CA THR A 27 -0.53 -16.86 12.19
C THR A 27 -1.02 -18.26 11.78
N PRO A 28 -1.39 -18.55 10.51
CA PRO A 28 -0.79 -19.71 9.92
C PRO A 28 0.67 -19.30 9.75
N THR A 29 1.54 -19.74 10.67
CA THR A 29 2.92 -20.02 10.27
C THR A 29 2.81 -20.67 8.90
N SER A 30 3.43 -20.06 7.90
CA SER A 30 3.55 -20.60 6.56
C SER A 30 4.37 -21.89 6.65
N GLN A 31 3.76 -22.95 7.21
CA GLN A 31 4.33 -24.28 7.35
C GLN A 31 4.43 -24.84 5.93
N GLY A 32 5.54 -24.51 5.26
CA GLY A 32 5.85 -24.92 3.88
C GLY A 32 6.30 -23.80 2.93
N ALA A 33 6.27 -22.51 3.31
CA ALA A 33 6.84 -21.46 2.46
C ALA A 33 8.35 -21.35 2.71
N ASP A 34 9.14 -21.33 1.64
CA ASP A 34 10.57 -21.02 1.68
C ASP A 34 10.78 -19.66 2.38
N PRO A 35 11.64 -19.55 3.41
CA PRO A 35 11.92 -18.29 4.11
C PRO A 35 12.23 -17.11 3.18
N SER A 36 12.83 -17.37 2.00
CA SER A 36 13.07 -16.33 1.00
C SER A 36 11.78 -15.68 0.47
N GLN A 37 10.71 -16.46 0.34
CA GLN A 37 9.41 -16.00 -0.15
C GLN A 37 8.72 -15.06 0.84
N VAL A 38 8.89 -15.31 2.14
CA VAL A 38 8.37 -14.43 3.19
C VAL A 38 9.04 -13.06 3.10
N LEU A 39 10.37 -13.02 2.98
CA LEU A 39 11.10 -11.76 2.81
C LEU A 39 10.68 -11.02 1.54
N LEU A 40 10.52 -11.73 0.42
CA LEU A 40 10.05 -11.14 -0.83
C LEU A 40 8.63 -10.58 -0.71
N GLN A 41 7.73 -11.26 0.00
CA GLN A 41 6.36 -10.79 0.21
C GLN A 41 6.32 -9.44 0.95
N PHE A 42 7.06 -9.32 2.05
CA PHE A 42 7.14 -8.05 2.79
C PHE A 42 7.86 -6.96 1.99
N THR A 43 8.96 -7.32 1.32
CA THR A 43 9.77 -6.35 0.56
C THR A 43 9.03 -5.82 -0.66
N THR A 44 8.09 -6.57 -1.24
CA THR A 44 7.33 -6.14 -2.43
C THR A 44 5.95 -5.56 -2.09
N ALA A 45 5.51 -5.62 -0.82
CA ALA A 45 4.21 -5.12 -0.40
C ALA A 45 4.00 -3.62 -0.69
N TYR A 46 5.07 -2.82 -0.72
CA TYR A 46 5.00 -1.40 -1.07
C TYR A 46 4.46 -1.17 -2.48
N VAL A 47 4.71 -2.09 -3.42
CA VAL A 47 4.26 -1.96 -4.81
C VAL A 47 2.73 -2.02 -4.87
N SER A 48 2.12 -2.95 -4.12
CA SER A 48 0.67 -3.06 -4.03
C SER A 48 0.05 -1.85 -3.31
N CYS A 49 0.73 -1.32 -2.28
CA CYS A 49 0.29 -0.12 -1.58
C CYS A 49 0.27 1.11 -2.53
N ALA A 50 1.37 1.33 -3.26
CA ALA A 50 1.46 2.43 -4.24
C ALA A 50 0.45 2.27 -5.38
N ALA A 51 0.26 1.05 -5.90
CA ALA A 51 -0.74 0.77 -6.92
C ALA A 51 -2.17 1.09 -6.45
N LEU A 52 -2.50 0.72 -5.20
CA LEU A 52 -3.80 0.99 -4.60
C LEU A 52 -4.04 2.50 -4.43
N TRP A 53 -3.02 3.24 -4.00
CA TRP A 53 -3.06 4.70 -3.94
C TRP A 53 -3.34 5.32 -5.30
N VAL A 54 -2.61 4.93 -6.36
CA VAL A 54 -2.83 5.44 -7.71
C VAL A 54 -4.26 5.16 -8.18
N ALA A 55 -4.79 3.96 -7.93
CA ALA A 55 -6.16 3.62 -8.32
C ALA A 55 -7.21 4.47 -7.58
N ALA A 56 -6.98 4.77 -6.29
CA ALA A 56 -7.86 5.62 -5.49
C ALA A 56 -7.78 7.11 -5.90
N GLU A 57 -6.58 7.60 -6.19
CA GLU A 57 -6.34 8.98 -6.63
C GLU A 57 -6.97 9.24 -7.99
N LEU A 58 -6.78 8.33 -8.95
CA LEU A 58 -7.40 8.38 -10.27
C LEU A 58 -8.91 8.07 -10.26
N LYS A 59 -9.48 7.75 -9.09
CA LYS A 59 -10.89 7.39 -8.92
C LYS A 59 -11.34 6.28 -9.87
N VAL A 60 -10.47 5.28 -10.09
CA VAL A 60 -10.74 4.21 -11.06
C VAL A 60 -12.04 3.48 -10.73
N ALA A 61 -12.33 3.26 -9.44
CA ALA A 61 -13.56 2.59 -9.03
C ALA A 61 -14.82 3.38 -9.41
N ASP A 62 -14.78 4.71 -9.31
CA ASP A 62 -15.88 5.58 -9.75
C ASP A 62 -16.01 5.59 -11.29
N LEU A 63 -14.88 5.50 -12.01
CA LEU A 63 -14.87 5.44 -13.47
C LEU A 63 -15.45 4.13 -14.00
N ILE A 64 -15.16 3.00 -13.34
CA ILE A 64 -15.75 1.69 -13.66
C ILE A 64 -17.25 1.71 -13.37
N GLY A 65 -17.64 2.17 -12.18
CA GLY A 65 -19.01 2.16 -11.72
C GLY A 65 -19.57 0.73 -11.71
N THR A 66 -20.79 0.55 -12.25
CA THR A 66 -21.41 -0.77 -12.36
C THR A 66 -21.00 -1.47 -13.65
N GLY A 67 -20.53 -2.72 -13.55
CA GLY A 67 -20.23 -3.59 -14.69
C GLY A 67 -18.73 -3.68 -15.01
N SER A 68 -18.41 -3.89 -16.28
CA SER A 68 -17.03 -3.99 -16.76
C SER A 68 -16.71 -2.86 -17.74
N ARG A 69 -15.48 -2.33 -17.69
CA ARG A 69 -15.00 -1.24 -18.55
C ARG A 69 -13.65 -1.55 -19.19
N PRO A 70 -13.44 -1.16 -20.46
CA PRO A 70 -12.14 -1.29 -21.10
C PRO A 70 -11.12 -0.31 -20.51
N VAL A 71 -9.87 -0.73 -20.38
CA VAL A 71 -8.78 0.15 -19.89
C VAL A 71 -8.61 1.38 -20.76
N ALA A 72 -8.82 1.27 -22.08
CA ALA A 72 -8.78 2.42 -22.99
C ALA A 72 -9.76 3.55 -22.59
N GLU A 73 -10.98 3.19 -22.16
CA GLU A 73 -11.95 4.17 -21.67
C GLU A 73 -11.51 4.78 -20.33
N LEU A 74 -11.03 3.94 -19.41
CA LEU A 74 -10.55 4.40 -18.10
C LEU A 74 -9.34 5.34 -18.25
N ALA A 75 -8.40 5.00 -19.13
CA ALA A 75 -7.21 5.80 -19.42
C ALA A 75 -7.58 7.14 -20.05
N SER A 76 -8.51 7.16 -21.00
CA SER A 76 -9.04 8.38 -21.61
C SER A 76 -9.69 9.30 -20.56
N ARG A 77 -10.58 8.76 -19.72
CA ARG A 77 -11.29 9.54 -18.69
C ARG A 77 -10.39 10.04 -17.56
N SER A 78 -9.32 9.32 -17.25
CA SER A 78 -8.33 9.70 -16.23
C SER A 78 -7.12 10.45 -16.80
N SER A 79 -7.07 10.69 -18.12
CA SER A 79 -5.91 11.30 -18.80
C SER A 79 -4.58 10.59 -18.50
N THR A 80 -4.60 9.26 -18.44
CA THR A 80 -3.42 8.43 -18.12
C THR A 80 -2.98 7.57 -19.29
N ASN A 81 -1.76 7.02 -19.21
CA ASN A 81 -1.27 6.08 -20.22
C ASN A 81 -1.97 4.72 -20.05
N GLU A 82 -2.56 4.21 -21.14
CA GLU A 82 -3.32 2.96 -21.14
C GLU A 82 -2.51 1.75 -20.65
N ASP A 83 -1.29 1.56 -21.16
CA ASP A 83 -0.46 0.41 -20.80
C ASP A 83 0.04 0.47 -19.35
N ALA A 84 0.34 1.66 -18.85
CA ALA A 84 0.70 1.87 -17.45
C ALA A 84 -0.50 1.56 -16.52
N LEU A 85 -1.69 2.08 -16.86
CA LEU A 85 -2.92 1.81 -16.12
C LEU A 85 -3.25 0.31 -16.15
N PHE A 86 -3.13 -0.35 -17.29
CA PHE A 86 -3.33 -1.79 -17.42
C PHE A 86 -2.43 -2.59 -16.47
N ARG A 87 -1.14 -2.24 -16.36
CA ARG A 87 -0.20 -2.93 -15.45
C ARG A 87 -0.61 -2.78 -13.99
N ILE A 88 -1.08 -1.59 -13.60
CA ILE A 88 -1.57 -1.31 -12.24
C ILE A 88 -2.82 -2.14 -11.95
N LEU A 89 -3.81 -2.11 -12.85
CA LEU A 89 -5.05 -2.85 -12.68
C LEU A 89 -4.81 -4.36 -12.67
N ARG A 90 -3.91 -4.86 -13.52
CA ARG A 90 -3.52 -6.27 -13.52
C ARG A 90 -2.88 -6.69 -12.19
N LEU A 91 -2.00 -5.87 -11.63
CA LEU A 91 -1.41 -6.13 -10.31
C LEU A 91 -2.50 -6.18 -9.22
N LEU A 92 -3.40 -5.21 -9.21
CA LEU A 92 -4.49 -5.14 -8.24
C LEU A 92 -5.55 -6.25 -8.45
N SER A 93 -5.69 -6.75 -9.67
CA SER A 93 -6.50 -7.94 -9.96
C SER A 93 -5.90 -9.23 -9.40
N MET A 94 -4.58 -9.37 -9.40
CA MET A 94 -3.93 -10.48 -8.71
C MET A 94 -4.19 -10.45 -7.20
N GLY A 95 -4.37 -9.25 -6.63
CA GLY A 95 -4.78 -9.05 -5.23
C GLY A 95 -6.29 -9.07 -4.99
N GLY A 96 -7.11 -9.33 -6.03
CA GLY A 96 -8.57 -9.43 -5.88
C GLY A 96 -9.31 -8.10 -5.65
N ILE A 97 -8.69 -6.95 -5.95
CA ILE A 97 -9.34 -5.64 -5.88
C ILE A 97 -10.18 -5.36 -7.13
N PHE A 98 -9.74 -5.86 -8.29
CA PHE A 98 -10.47 -5.79 -9.56
C PHE A 98 -10.52 -7.17 -10.20
N THR A 99 -11.48 -7.40 -11.09
CA THR A 99 -11.54 -8.62 -11.91
C THR A 99 -11.34 -8.27 -13.36
N GLU A 100 -10.35 -8.87 -14.03
CA GLU A 100 -10.25 -8.81 -15.49
C GLU A 100 -11.29 -9.78 -16.08
N THR A 101 -12.38 -9.25 -16.63
CA THR A 101 -13.49 -10.08 -17.17
C THR A 101 -13.21 -10.56 -18.59
N GLU A 102 -12.55 -9.70 -19.38
CA GLU A 102 -12.10 -9.96 -20.74
C GLU A 102 -10.76 -9.25 -20.93
N SER A 103 -10.07 -9.50 -22.05
CA SER A 103 -8.76 -8.87 -22.29
C SER A 103 -8.86 -7.35 -22.15
N ARG A 104 -8.09 -6.78 -21.21
CA ARG A 104 -8.08 -5.33 -20.90
C ARG A 104 -9.45 -4.76 -20.50
N HIS A 105 -10.33 -5.57 -19.91
CA HIS A 105 -11.61 -5.14 -19.36
C HIS A 105 -11.70 -5.46 -17.88
N PHE A 106 -12.06 -4.48 -17.05
CA PHE A 106 -12.06 -4.62 -15.60
C PHE A 106 -13.42 -4.30 -14.99
N SER A 107 -13.83 -5.12 -14.03
CA SER A 107 -14.96 -4.88 -13.14
C SER A 107 -14.52 -4.80 -11.68
N LEU A 108 -15.37 -4.22 -10.83
CA LEU A 108 -15.14 -4.17 -9.39
C LEU A 108 -15.38 -5.55 -8.74
N THR A 109 -14.56 -5.86 -7.73
CA THR A 109 -14.86 -6.92 -6.75
C THR A 109 -15.54 -6.29 -5.53
N PRO A 110 -16.08 -7.07 -4.57
CA PRO A 110 -16.61 -6.52 -3.34
C PRO A 110 -15.61 -5.63 -2.57
N GLN A 111 -14.31 -5.94 -2.65
CA GLN A 111 -13.24 -5.11 -2.09
C GLN A 111 -13.02 -3.83 -2.90
N GLY A 112 -13.05 -3.93 -4.23
CA GLY A 112 -12.94 -2.78 -5.12
C GLY A 112 -14.09 -1.78 -5.00
N GLU A 113 -15.31 -2.24 -4.69
CA GLU A 113 -16.46 -1.37 -4.42
C GLU A 113 -16.21 -0.42 -3.23
N LEU A 114 -15.41 -0.83 -2.24
CA LEU A 114 -15.04 0.03 -1.11
C LEU A 114 -14.15 1.22 -1.53
N LEU A 115 -13.57 1.20 -2.73
CA LEU A 115 -12.81 2.34 -3.26
C LEU A 115 -13.70 3.40 -3.92
N ARG A 116 -15.00 3.15 -4.09
CA ARG A 116 -15.91 4.13 -4.65
C ARG A 116 -16.18 5.26 -3.67
N SER A 117 -16.27 6.48 -4.20
CA SER A 117 -16.54 7.68 -3.41
C SER A 117 -17.98 7.73 -2.88
N ASP A 118 -18.92 7.05 -3.56
CA ASP A 118 -20.34 7.00 -3.18
C ASP A 118 -20.71 5.78 -2.30
N HIS A 119 -19.75 4.93 -1.95
CA HIS A 119 -20.00 3.78 -1.10
C HIS A 119 -20.17 4.22 0.38
N PRO A 120 -21.22 3.76 1.10
CA PRO A 120 -21.45 4.16 2.50
C PRO A 120 -20.31 3.82 3.47
N GLN A 121 -19.55 2.77 3.14
CA GLN A 121 -18.36 2.34 3.87
C GLN A 121 -17.09 2.57 3.04
N SER A 122 -17.03 3.67 2.29
CA SER A 122 -15.87 3.97 1.45
C SER A 122 -14.59 3.97 2.27
N MET A 123 -13.58 3.24 1.77
CA MET A 123 -12.23 3.23 2.30
C MET A 123 -11.28 4.10 1.46
N ARG A 124 -11.81 4.82 0.46
CA ARG A 124 -11.01 5.64 -0.45
C ARG A 124 -10.15 6.65 0.31
N ASP A 125 -10.73 7.40 1.23
CA ASP A 125 -10.01 8.43 1.98
C ASP A 125 -8.97 7.82 2.94
N THR A 126 -9.25 6.65 3.51
CA THR A 126 -8.29 5.88 4.31
C THR A 126 -7.10 5.44 3.47
N VAL A 127 -7.34 4.95 2.25
CA VAL A 127 -6.27 4.58 1.31
C VAL A 127 -5.47 5.81 0.90
N MET A 128 -6.15 6.91 0.55
CA MET A 128 -5.52 8.18 0.22
C MET A 128 -4.61 8.67 1.35
N PHE A 129 -5.05 8.56 2.60
CA PHE A 129 -4.26 8.94 3.76
C PHE A 129 -3.06 8.01 3.99
N LEU A 130 -3.28 6.70 4.12
CA LEU A 130 -2.24 5.75 4.53
C LEU A 130 -1.19 5.47 3.45
N ALA A 131 -1.58 5.53 2.18
CA ALA A 131 -0.71 5.22 1.06
C ALA A 131 -0.20 6.47 0.32
N ASP A 132 -0.46 7.67 0.87
CA ASP A 132 0.08 8.93 0.36
C ASP A 132 1.62 8.90 0.27
N PRO A 133 2.24 9.50 -0.76
CA PRO A 133 3.69 9.60 -0.86
C PRO A 133 4.36 10.16 0.40
N PHE A 134 3.72 11.09 1.13
CA PHE A 134 4.23 11.56 2.41
C PHE A 134 4.38 10.42 3.43
N HIS A 135 3.35 9.58 3.60
CA HIS A 135 3.39 8.45 4.54
C HIS A 135 4.37 7.37 4.10
N LEU A 136 4.45 7.09 2.80
CA LEU A 136 5.44 6.15 2.26
C LEU A 136 6.88 6.64 2.47
N ASN A 137 7.13 7.95 2.33
CA ASN A 137 8.44 8.54 2.61
C ASN A 137 8.78 8.45 4.10
N VAL A 138 7.85 8.74 5.01
CA VAL A 138 8.08 8.59 6.46
C VAL A 138 8.42 7.13 6.81
N ALA A 139 7.77 6.16 6.16
CA ALA A 139 8.09 4.74 6.36
C ALA A 139 9.52 4.38 5.91
N ALA A 140 10.05 5.03 4.88
CA ALA A 140 11.44 4.84 4.45
C ALA A 140 12.44 5.36 5.51
N GLU A 141 12.06 6.37 6.29
CA GLU A 141 12.87 6.97 7.35
C GLU A 141 12.80 6.19 8.68
N LEU A 142 12.11 5.04 8.74
CA LEU A 142 11.96 4.25 9.98
C LEU A 142 13.30 3.84 10.63
N LEU A 143 14.38 3.79 9.85
CA LEU A 143 15.73 3.55 10.38
C LEU A 143 16.16 4.66 11.36
N HIS A 144 15.78 5.92 11.10
CA HIS A 144 16.09 7.05 11.97
C HIS A 144 15.28 7.03 13.28
N ALA A 145 14.08 6.45 13.26
CA ALA A 145 13.26 6.31 14.47
C ALA A 145 13.87 5.36 15.52
N GLN A 146 14.82 4.51 15.13
CA GLN A 146 15.53 3.61 16.06
C GLN A 146 16.69 4.30 16.79
N ASP A 147 17.11 5.49 16.35
CA ASP A 147 18.17 6.22 17.05
C ASP A 147 17.63 6.92 18.30
N ASN A 148 17.47 6.15 19.38
CA ASN A 148 17.14 6.66 20.72
C ASN A 148 18.25 7.55 21.34
N ARG A 149 19.30 7.90 20.59
CA ARG A 149 20.42 8.71 21.12
C ARG A 149 20.10 10.19 21.29
N GLN A 150 18.93 10.68 20.88
CA GLN A 150 18.55 12.09 21.09
C GLN A 150 17.37 12.30 22.05
N SER A 151 16.67 11.25 22.49
CA SER A 151 15.42 11.39 23.26
C SER A 151 15.55 11.20 24.78
N SER A 152 16.71 10.84 25.34
CA SER A 152 16.92 10.95 26.79
C SER A 152 18.40 11.09 27.16
N THR A 153 18.82 12.31 27.52
CA THR A 153 19.85 12.68 28.53
C THR A 153 20.39 14.10 28.32
N LEU A 154 19.56 15.07 27.91
CA LEU A 154 19.83 16.44 28.31
C LEU A 154 19.06 16.69 29.62
N PRO A 155 19.75 16.90 30.76
CA PRO A 155 19.07 17.24 32.00
C PRO A 155 18.26 18.53 31.78
N ALA A 156 17.07 18.61 32.39
CA ALA A 156 16.12 19.72 32.22
C ALA A 156 16.73 21.12 32.46
N SER A 157 17.89 21.21 33.14
CA SER A 157 18.67 22.43 33.31
C SER A 157 19.30 22.98 32.01
N GLN A 158 19.38 22.19 30.93
CA GLN A 158 19.92 22.63 29.65
C GLN A 158 18.85 23.01 28.62
N CYS A 159 17.58 22.64 28.84
CA CYS A 159 16.48 23.02 27.93
C CYS A 159 16.08 24.50 28.06
N LEU A 160 16.36 25.16 29.19
CA LEU A 160 16.00 26.57 29.39
C LEU A 160 17.05 27.57 28.90
N ASN A 161 18.26 27.12 28.53
CA ASN A 161 19.37 28.04 28.22
C ASN A 161 19.52 28.36 26.72
N THR A 162 18.84 27.65 25.83
CA THR A 162 19.00 27.86 24.37
C THR A 162 17.93 28.77 23.76
N SER A 163 16.89 29.17 24.51
CA SER A 163 15.86 30.11 24.02
C SER A 163 16.09 31.58 24.44
N GLN A 164 17.15 31.89 25.19
CA GLN A 164 17.54 33.29 25.50
C GLN A 164 19.02 33.63 25.20
N ALA A 165 19.87 32.69 24.82
CA ALA A 165 21.31 32.94 24.68
C ALA A 165 21.76 33.58 23.34
N ILE A 166 20.89 33.73 22.33
CA ILE A 166 21.28 34.32 21.03
C ILE A 166 20.99 35.84 20.97
N GLY A 167 20.22 36.40 21.90
CA GLY A 167 19.82 37.82 21.87
C GLY A 167 20.56 38.77 22.81
N TRP A 168 21.17 38.30 23.91
CA TRP A 168 21.69 39.19 24.96
C TRP A 168 23.20 39.46 24.93
N ASN A 169 24.00 38.64 24.23
CA ASN A 169 25.46 38.83 24.19
C ASN A 169 25.92 39.97 23.25
N LEU A 170 25.01 40.65 22.55
CA LEU A 170 25.33 41.80 21.69
C LEU A 170 25.00 43.17 22.31
N ILE A 171 24.42 43.22 23.51
CA ILE A 171 23.94 44.50 24.11
C ILE A 171 24.77 44.91 25.35
N ALA A 172 25.57 44.01 25.93
CA ALA A 172 26.32 44.29 27.16
C ALA A 172 27.75 44.85 26.97
N SER A 173 28.23 45.04 25.73
CA SER A 173 29.59 45.54 25.46
C SER A 173 29.65 47.01 25.01
N THR A 174 28.59 47.81 25.18
CA THR A 174 28.58 49.22 24.73
C THR A 174 27.84 50.18 25.67
N LEU A 175 28.16 50.18 26.96
CA LEU A 175 28.02 51.40 27.75
C LEU A 175 29.13 51.51 28.80
N PRO A 176 29.68 52.72 28.99
CA PRO A 176 30.94 52.99 29.72
C PRO A 176 30.84 52.80 31.24
#